data_AF-A0A0K0CVR7-F1
#
_entry.id   AF-A0A0K0CVR7-F1
#
_cell.length_a   1.000
_cell.length_b   1.000
_cell.length_c   1.000
_cell.angle_alpha   90.00
_cell.angle_beta   90.00
_cell.angle_gamma   90.00
#
_symmetry.space_group_name_H-M   'P 1'
#
loop_
_entity.id
_entity.type
_entity.pdbx_description
1 polymer ?
#
loop_
_entity_poly.entity_id
_entity_poly.type
_entity_poly.pdbx_seq_one_letter_code
_entity_poly.pdbx_strand_id
1 'polypeptide(L)'
;MSVGTNNFYRRALPSTCVDFASEEGKRLFLESLLEGNANIYFKLASQFRTQDEPAYCGLSTLVMVLNALEVDPGRVWKAPWRFYHESMLDCCVPLENVKKLVKIF
;
A
#
# COMPACT_ATOMS: atom_id res chain seq x y z
N MET A 1 -3.35 28.37 -20.28
CA MET A 1 -4.55 27.51 -20.22
C MET A 1 -4.29 26.47 -19.16
N SER A 2 -5.00 26.51 -18.03
CA SER A 2 -4.89 25.50 -16.98
C SER A 2 -5.45 24.19 -17.53
N VAL A 3 -4.59 23.19 -17.73
CA VAL A 3 -5.05 21.82 -17.96
C VAL A 3 -5.80 21.43 -16.68
N GLY A 4 -7.13 21.40 -16.74
CA GLY A 4 -7.96 20.98 -15.62
C GLY A 4 -7.59 19.56 -15.25
N THR A 5 -7.13 19.35 -14.01
CA THR A 5 -6.91 18.01 -13.49
C THR A 5 -8.26 17.33 -13.33
N ASN A 6 -8.59 16.41 -14.23
CA ASN A 6 -9.73 15.52 -14.05
C ASN A 6 -9.50 14.71 -12.78
N ASN A 7 -10.32 14.95 -11.76
CA ASN A 7 -10.37 14.11 -10.56
C ASN A 7 -11.36 12.95 -10.81
N PHE A 8 -11.15 11.84 -10.11
CA PHE A 8 -12.02 10.67 -10.21
C PHE A 8 -12.37 10.17 -8.81
N TYR A 9 -13.66 9.93 -8.56
CA TYR A 9 -14.13 9.25 -7.36
C TYR A 9 -14.27 7.75 -7.65
N ARG A 10 -13.24 6.98 -7.26
CA ARG A 10 -13.12 5.53 -7.50
C ARG A 10 -13.20 5.17 -9.00
N ARG A 11 -12.99 3.90 -9.32
CA ARG A 11 -13.22 3.33 -10.66
C ARG A 11 -14.07 2.08 -10.50
N ALA A 12 -14.95 1.82 -11.46
CA ALA A 12 -15.68 0.57 -11.50
C ALA A 12 -14.68 -0.58 -11.62
N LEU A 13 -14.91 -1.64 -10.84
CA LEU A 13 -14.08 -2.84 -10.90
C LEU A 13 -14.31 -3.54 -12.25
N PRO A 14 -13.26 -3.96 -12.98
CA PRO A 14 -13.42 -4.76 -14.19
C PRO A 14 -14.17 -6.06 -13.90
N SER A 15 -14.91 -6.60 -14.88
CA SER A 15 -15.68 -7.84 -14.74
C SER A 15 -14.82 -9.08 -14.44
N THR A 16 -13.51 -8.99 -14.60
CA THR A 16 -12.52 -10.04 -14.30
C THR A 16 -12.07 -10.05 -12.84
N CYS A 17 -12.50 -9.09 -12.02
CA CYS A 17 -12.06 -8.93 -10.64
C CYS A 17 -13.25 -9.03 -9.68
N VAL A 18 -13.01 -9.56 -8.48
CA VAL A 18 -14.00 -9.68 -7.40
C VAL A 18 -13.66 -8.67 -6.29
N ASP A 19 -14.66 -7.92 -5.82
CA ASP A 19 -14.47 -7.02 -4.68
C ASP A 19 -14.21 -7.85 -3.42
N PHE A 20 -13.09 -7.56 -2.74
CA PHE A 20 -12.68 -8.24 -1.51
C PHE A 20 -13.74 -8.17 -0.41
N ALA A 21 -14.49 -7.06 -0.33
CA ALA A 21 -15.51 -6.85 0.69
C ALA A 21 -16.89 -7.46 0.34
N SER A 22 -17.06 -8.00 -0.87
CA SER A 22 -18.28 -8.70 -1.29
C SER A 22 -18.43 -10.05 -0.59
N GLU A 23 -19.63 -10.63 -0.62
CA GLU A 23 -19.86 -11.97 -0.07
C GLU A 23 -19.01 -13.03 -0.78
N GLU A 24 -18.83 -12.90 -2.11
CA GLU A 24 -17.95 -13.78 -2.87
C GLU A 24 -16.47 -13.59 -2.48
N GLY A 25 -16.00 -12.34 -2.33
CA GLY A 25 -14.63 -12.04 -1.92
C GLY A 25 -14.29 -12.58 -0.53
N LYS A 26 -15.20 -12.42 0.43
CA LYS A 26 -15.06 -12.99 1.79
C LYS A 26 -15.00 -14.51 1.75
N ARG A 27 -15.84 -15.17 0.93
CA ARG A 27 -15.83 -16.63 0.76
C ARG A 27 -14.48 -17.10 0.21
N LEU A 28 -14.00 -16.50 -0.87
CA LEU A 28 -12.70 -16.83 -1.48
C LEU A 28 -11.53 -16.64 -0.52
N PHE A 29 -11.54 -15.54 0.25
CA PHE A 29 -10.53 -15.29 1.27
C PHE A 29 -10.56 -16.34 2.38
N LEU A 30 -11.77 -16.68 2.88
CA LEU A 30 -11.93 -17.69 3.93
C LEU A 30 -11.45 -19.07 3.48
N GLU A 31 -11.77 -19.47 2.25
CA GLU A 31 -11.28 -20.73 1.67
C GLU A 31 -9.75 -20.75 1.63
N SER A 32 -9.12 -19.71 1.07
CA SER A 32 -7.66 -19.58 1.02
C SER A 32 -7.01 -19.55 2.41
N LEU A 33 -7.68 -18.93 3.38
CA LEU A 33 -7.22 -18.88 4.77
C LEU A 33 -7.28 -20.25 5.44
N LEU A 34 -8.39 -20.99 5.29
CA LEU A 34 -8.57 -22.32 5.86
C LEU A 34 -7.62 -23.35 5.24
N GLU A 35 -7.25 -23.19 3.97
CA GLU A 35 -6.21 -23.98 3.30
C GLU A 35 -4.78 -23.60 3.72
N GLY A 36 -4.61 -22.51 4.47
CA GLY A 36 -3.33 -22.03 4.97
C GLY A 36 -2.53 -21.16 3.99
N ASN A 37 -3.10 -20.86 2.81
CA ASN A 37 -2.46 -20.06 1.75
C ASN A 37 -2.45 -18.55 2.07
N ALA A 38 -3.37 -18.07 2.91
CA ALA A 38 -3.53 -16.63 3.20
C ALA A 38 -3.08 -16.19 4.61
N ASN A 39 -2.33 -17.01 5.36
CA ASN A 39 -1.93 -16.70 6.74
C ASN A 39 -1.13 -15.39 6.91
N ILE A 40 -0.35 -15.00 5.88
CA ILE A 40 0.42 -13.75 5.89
C ILE A 40 -0.48 -12.50 5.97
N TYR A 41 -1.76 -12.63 5.58
CA TYR A 41 -2.72 -11.54 5.59
C TYR A 41 -2.79 -10.84 6.94
N PHE A 42 -2.76 -11.55 8.06
CA PHE A 42 -2.88 -10.91 9.39
C PHE A 42 -1.73 -9.96 9.68
N LYS A 43 -0.50 -10.34 9.31
CA LYS A 43 0.67 -9.45 9.46
C LYS A 43 0.55 -8.25 8.55
N LEU A 44 0.23 -8.45 7.27
CA LEU A 44 0.11 -7.35 6.30
C LEU A 44 -1.06 -6.42 6.63
N ALA A 45 -2.20 -6.95 7.05
CA ALA A 45 -3.39 -6.19 7.42
C ALA A 45 -3.13 -5.29 8.63
N SER A 46 -2.33 -5.76 9.60
CA SER A 46 -1.92 -4.92 10.75
C SER A 46 -1.08 -3.69 10.34
N GLN A 47 -0.50 -3.72 9.14
CA GLN A 47 0.34 -2.67 8.58
C GLN A 47 -0.31 -1.92 7.42
N PHE A 48 -1.58 -2.24 7.10
CA PHE A 48 -2.22 -1.73 5.90
C PHE A 48 -2.35 -0.21 5.94
N ARG A 49 -1.95 0.44 4.85
CA ARG A 49 -1.97 1.90 4.74
C ARG A 49 -2.21 2.34 3.30
N THR A 50 -2.75 3.55 3.18
CA THR A 50 -2.85 4.27 1.90
C THR A 50 -1.51 4.95 1.61
N GLN A 51 -1.10 4.94 0.34
CA GLN A 51 0.05 5.70 -0.14
C GLN A 51 -0.14 7.20 0.03
N ASP A 52 0.88 7.92 0.54
CA ASP A 52 0.79 9.36 0.79
C ASP A 52 0.74 10.17 -0.52
N GLU A 53 1.31 9.61 -1.60
CA GLU A 53 1.36 10.22 -2.93
C GLU A 53 0.91 9.22 -4.00
N PRO A 54 0.26 9.64 -5.10
CA PRO A 54 -0.18 8.73 -6.17
C PRO A 54 0.95 7.90 -6.82
N ALA A 55 2.20 8.36 -6.75
CA ALA A 55 3.36 7.64 -7.27
C ALA A 55 4.01 6.67 -6.25
N TYR A 56 3.51 6.57 -5.02
CA TYR A 56 4.18 5.86 -3.91
C TYR A 56 3.72 4.42 -3.67
N CYS A 57 2.96 3.80 -4.58
CA CYS A 57 2.46 2.43 -4.37
C CYS A 57 3.58 1.41 -4.01
N GLY A 58 4.75 1.52 -4.65
CA GLY A 58 5.92 0.70 -4.33
C GLY A 58 6.53 1.01 -2.96
N LEU A 59 6.62 2.29 -2.57
CA LEU A 59 7.12 2.70 -1.26
C LEU A 59 6.17 2.23 -0.14
N SER A 60 4.86 2.43 -0.31
CA SER A 60 3.82 1.90 0.57
C SER A 60 3.94 0.40 0.79
N THR A 61 4.09 -0.34 -0.31
CA THR A 61 4.21 -1.80 -0.26
C THR A 61 5.45 -2.20 0.53
N LEU A 62 6.59 -1.55 0.29
CA LEU A 62 7.83 -1.85 1.01
C LEU A 62 7.72 -1.52 2.50
N VAL A 63 7.09 -0.39 2.86
CA VAL A 63 6.81 -0.03 4.26
C VAL A 63 5.96 -1.10 4.94
N MET A 64 4.86 -1.54 4.29
CA MET A 64 4.01 -2.60 4.84
C MET A 64 4.80 -3.89 5.11
N VAL A 65 5.62 -4.30 4.14
CA VAL A 65 6.43 -5.53 4.24
C VAL A 65 7.47 -5.41 5.36
N LEU A 66 8.23 -4.30 5.40
CA LEU A 66 9.26 -4.10 6.42
C LEU A 66 8.69 -4.05 7.83
N ASN A 67 7.54 -3.37 8.03
CA ASN A 67 6.87 -3.34 9.32
C ASN A 67 6.26 -4.71 9.69
N ALA A 68 5.71 -5.45 8.72
CA ALA A 68 5.18 -6.79 8.95
C ALA A 68 6.27 -7.83 9.29
N LEU A 69 7.50 -7.58 8.85
CA LEU A 69 8.70 -8.32 9.20
C LEU A 69 9.37 -7.80 10.49
N GLU A 70 8.82 -6.77 11.12
CA GLU A 70 9.34 -6.16 12.36
C GLU A 70 10.80 -5.67 12.23
N VAL A 71 11.17 -5.20 11.04
CA VAL A 71 12.50 -4.63 10.78
C VAL A 71 12.61 -3.27 11.46
N ASP A 72 13.63 -3.09 12.29
CA ASP A 72 13.91 -1.80 12.93
C ASP A 72 14.52 -0.82 11.92
N PRO A 73 13.88 0.33 11.64
CA PRO A 73 14.43 1.32 10.72
C PRO A 73 15.69 2.02 11.25
N GLY A 74 16.06 1.85 12.53
CA GLY A 74 17.23 2.48 13.14
C GLY A 74 17.10 3.99 13.33
N ARG A 75 15.96 4.59 12.94
CA ARG A 75 15.65 6.01 13.09
C ARG A 75 14.22 6.22 13.57
N VAL A 76 13.99 7.34 14.25
CA VAL A 76 12.66 7.72 14.76
C VAL A 76 11.79 8.18 13.60
N TRP A 77 10.57 7.66 13.54
CA TRP A 77 9.53 8.22 12.66
C TRP A 77 8.82 9.38 13.35
N LYS A 78 8.20 9.09 14.50
CA LYS A 78 7.51 10.04 15.36
C LYS A 78 7.80 9.62 16.80
N ALA A 79 8.48 10.46 17.58
CA ALA A 79 8.90 10.09 18.92
C ALA A 79 7.71 9.62 19.79
N PRO A 80 7.85 8.52 20.57
CA PRO A 80 9.05 7.67 20.74
C PRO A 80 9.20 6.53 19.71
N TRP A 81 8.39 6.49 18.67
CA TRP A 81 8.22 5.35 17.77
C TRP A 81 9.26 5.29 16.65
N ARG A 82 9.80 4.08 16.46
CA ARG A 82 10.62 3.69 15.31
C ARG A 82 9.80 2.75 14.45
N PHE A 83 9.33 3.26 13.32
CA PHE A 83 8.45 2.55 12.40
C PHE A 83 8.77 2.97 10.97
N TYR A 84 8.73 2.05 10.01
CA TYR A 84 8.94 2.47 8.62
C TYR A 84 7.79 3.36 8.17
N HIS A 85 8.17 4.40 7.43
CA HIS A 85 7.28 5.34 6.76
C HIS A 85 7.84 5.65 5.38
N GLU A 86 7.00 6.06 4.42
CA GLU A 86 7.45 6.30 3.03
C GLU A 86 8.52 7.38 2.92
N SER A 87 8.44 8.39 3.79
CA SER A 87 9.46 9.44 3.90
C SER A 87 10.85 8.92 4.28
N MET A 88 10.96 7.66 4.70
CA MET A 88 12.21 6.99 5.03
C MET A 88 12.81 6.17 3.88
N LEU A 89 12.20 6.14 2.69
CA LEU A 89 12.67 5.32 1.57
C LEU A 89 13.28 6.21 0.49
N ASP A 90 14.32 6.95 0.85
CA ASP A 90 14.93 8.04 0.09
C ASP A 90 16.37 7.77 -0.39
N CYS A 91 16.91 6.57 -0.18
CA CYS A 91 18.34 6.27 -0.34
C CYS A 91 18.84 6.18 -1.80
N CYS A 92 18.00 5.74 -2.75
CA CYS A 92 18.44 5.50 -4.14
C CYS A 92 17.94 6.56 -5.12
N VAL A 93 16.77 7.14 -4.87
CA VAL A 93 16.15 8.16 -5.71
C VAL A 93 15.48 9.19 -4.79
N PRO A 94 15.73 10.50 -4.97
CA PRO A 94 15.04 11.51 -4.18
C PRO A 94 13.52 11.38 -4.30
N LEU A 95 12.83 11.45 -3.17
CA LEU A 95 11.37 11.32 -3.11
C LEU A 95 10.64 12.33 -4.01
N GLU A 96 11.17 13.54 -4.15
CA GLU A 96 10.66 14.57 -5.07
C GLU A 96 10.70 14.16 -6.56
N ASN A 97 11.61 13.25 -6.94
CA ASN A 97 11.62 12.68 -8.28
C ASN A 97 10.61 11.54 -8.39
N VAL A 98 10.48 10.71 -7.35
CA VAL A 98 9.48 9.63 -7.30
C VAL A 98 8.06 10.19 -7.43
N LYS A 99 7.74 11.27 -6.72
CA LYS A 99 6.43 11.96 -6.80
C LYS A 99 6.03 12.36 -8.22
N LYS A 100 6.99 12.62 -9.10
CA LYS A 100 6.73 13.03 -10.49
C LYS A 100 6.43 11.86 -11.42
N LEU A 101 6.62 10.62 -10.99
CA LEU A 101 6.42 9.42 -11.81
C LEU A 101 4.95 9.02 -11.96
N VAL A 102 3.99 9.89 -11.61
CA VAL A 102 2.55 9.61 -11.75
C VAL A 102 2.23 9.32 -13.21
N LYS A 103 2.01 8.04 -13.51
CA LYS A 103 1.32 7.62 -14.72
C LYS A 103 -0.16 7.64 -14.40
N ILE A 104 -0.86 8.65 -14.90
CA ILE A 104 -2.32 8.66 -14.87
C ILE A 104 -2.76 7.52 -15.80
N PHE A 105 -3.19 6.40 -15.20
CA PHE A 105 -3.91 5.33 -15.89
C PHE A 105 -5.30 5.77 -16.32
#